data_AF-K5VTF4-F1
#
_entry.id   AF-K5VTF4-F1
#
_cell.length_a   1.000
_cell.length_b   1.000
_cell.length_c   1.000
_cell.angle_alpha   90.00
_cell.angle_beta   90.00
_cell.angle_gamma   90.00
#
_symmetry.space_group_name_H-M   'P 1'
#
loop_
_entity.id
_entity.type
_entity.pdbx_description
1 polymer ?
#
loop_
_entity_poly.entity_id
_entity_poly.type
_entity_poly.pdbx_seq_one_letter_code
_entity_poly.pdbx_strand_id
1 'polypeptide(L)'
;MRKLKELREQEEADRRESEERARREEEADNLRRLEAARFVRAELERQAREEAERLERAKKEHAEGNKRELEELEARRQRIYEEASAEEQQRCRQRDFARWNLHKFTLWTKKRSVERFVAVSTEFDKTQFCETQPLTFESIPWPVLHSPLHLKLEDIEWHAVEEFFRMARMVIGEVEYKTMIVKAHRGFHPDKWRSRGILKTVLDEEMRKQWEEAGNVVAQAITPLWLASKAR
;
A
#
# COMPACT_ATOMS: atom_id res chain seq x y z
N MET A 1 97.81 -26.76 -43.90
CA MET A 1 97.27 -26.76 -42.51
C MET A 1 96.73 -25.40 -42.05
N ARG A 2 97.31 -24.24 -42.44
CA ARG A 2 96.82 -22.90 -42.05
C ARG A 2 95.43 -22.54 -42.63
N LYS A 3 95.22 -22.80 -43.93
CA LYS A 3 93.94 -22.57 -44.64
C LYS A 3 92.74 -23.34 -44.06
N LEU A 4 92.96 -24.50 -43.42
CA LEU A 4 91.87 -25.31 -42.85
C LEU A 4 91.41 -24.77 -41.48
N LYS A 5 92.31 -24.07 -40.77
CA LYS A 5 92.03 -23.44 -39.48
C LYS A 5 91.27 -22.14 -39.66
N GLU A 6 91.69 -21.33 -40.64
CA GLU A 6 90.97 -20.11 -41.05
C GLU A 6 89.56 -20.42 -41.56
N LEU A 7 89.38 -21.50 -42.34
CA LEU A 7 88.04 -21.91 -42.81
C LEU A 7 87.11 -22.32 -41.65
N ARG A 8 87.63 -23.03 -40.64
CA ARG A 8 86.87 -23.42 -39.44
C ARG A 8 86.54 -22.22 -38.55
N GLU A 9 87.47 -21.28 -38.40
CA GLU A 9 87.24 -20.05 -37.64
C GLU A 9 86.20 -19.16 -38.33
N GLN A 10 86.19 -19.14 -39.67
CA GLN A 10 85.16 -18.47 -40.48
C GLN A 10 83.80 -19.16 -40.33
N GLU A 11 83.72 -20.49 -40.45
CA GLU A 11 82.48 -21.26 -40.26
C GLU A 11 81.90 -21.11 -38.84
N GLU A 12 82.76 -21.03 -37.81
CA GLU A 12 82.29 -20.80 -36.43
C GLU A 12 81.83 -19.36 -36.19
N ALA A 13 82.45 -18.38 -36.84
CA ALA A 13 81.99 -16.99 -36.81
C ALA A 13 80.62 -16.84 -37.51
N ASP A 14 80.47 -17.43 -38.70
CA ASP A 14 79.21 -17.43 -39.46
C ASP A 14 78.09 -18.18 -38.69
N ARG A 15 78.41 -19.29 -38.02
CA ARG A 15 77.47 -20.04 -37.17
C ARG A 15 77.00 -19.19 -35.99
N ARG A 16 77.91 -18.50 -35.29
CA ARG A 16 77.57 -17.60 -34.17
C ARG A 16 76.75 -16.40 -34.62
N GLU A 17 77.07 -15.82 -35.77
CA GLU A 17 76.31 -14.72 -36.34
C GLU A 17 74.91 -15.16 -36.77
N SER A 18 74.77 -16.37 -37.35
CA SER A 18 73.47 -16.96 -37.65
C SER A 18 72.65 -17.27 -36.40
N GLU A 19 73.27 -17.76 -35.33
CA GLU A 19 72.61 -18.03 -34.05
C GLU A 19 72.17 -16.73 -33.34
N GLU A 20 72.99 -15.68 -33.37
CA GLU A 20 72.60 -14.35 -32.85
C GLU A 20 71.49 -13.70 -33.66
N ARG A 21 71.53 -13.81 -35.00
CA ARG A 21 70.44 -13.33 -35.86
C ARG A 21 69.15 -14.10 -35.57
N ALA A 22 69.22 -15.42 -35.42
CA ALA A 22 68.08 -16.25 -35.06
C ALA A 22 67.49 -15.88 -33.69
N ARG A 23 68.33 -15.64 -32.66
CA ARG A 23 67.87 -15.18 -31.34
C ARG A 23 67.23 -13.80 -31.38
N ARG A 24 67.81 -12.85 -32.11
CA ARG A 24 67.23 -11.49 -32.27
C ARG A 24 65.90 -11.54 -33.02
N GLU A 25 65.78 -12.43 -34.00
CA GLU A 25 64.53 -12.64 -34.74
C GLU A 25 63.45 -13.29 -33.86
N GLU A 26 63.82 -14.27 -33.03
CA GLU A 26 62.94 -14.90 -32.05
C GLU A 26 62.48 -13.94 -30.95
N GLU A 27 63.37 -13.10 -30.42
CA GLU A 27 63.04 -12.05 -29.46
C GLU A 27 62.12 -10.99 -30.07
N ALA A 28 62.37 -10.58 -31.32
CA ALA A 28 61.51 -9.65 -32.04
C ALA A 28 60.13 -10.26 -32.33
N ASP A 29 60.05 -11.54 -32.69
CA ASP A 29 58.78 -12.24 -32.91
C ASP A 29 57.99 -12.41 -31.60
N ASN A 30 58.67 -12.79 -30.51
CA ASN A 30 58.06 -12.88 -29.18
C ASN A 30 57.53 -11.52 -28.70
N LEU A 31 58.26 -10.43 -28.94
CA LEU A 31 57.81 -9.07 -28.59
C LEU A 31 56.56 -8.69 -29.41
N ARG A 32 56.55 -8.95 -30.71
CA ARG A 32 55.38 -8.72 -31.58
C ARG A 32 54.16 -9.53 -31.14
N ARG A 33 54.34 -10.80 -30.76
CA ARG A 33 53.28 -11.65 -30.23
C ARG A 33 52.73 -11.12 -28.91
N LEU A 34 53.60 -10.65 -28.01
CA LEU A 34 53.18 -10.08 -26.72
C LEU A 34 52.41 -8.77 -26.90
N GLU A 35 52.85 -7.89 -27.80
CA GLU A 35 52.16 -6.65 -28.14
C GLU A 35 50.80 -6.91 -28.80
N ALA A 36 50.73 -7.85 -29.75
CA ALA A 36 49.48 -8.28 -30.35
C ALA A 36 48.51 -8.87 -29.31
N ALA A 37 49.00 -9.70 -28.40
CA ALA A 37 48.18 -10.26 -27.31
C ALA A 37 47.68 -9.19 -26.34
N ARG A 38 48.50 -8.17 -26.03
CA ARG A 38 48.09 -7.01 -25.21
C ARG A 38 47.01 -6.20 -25.89
N PHE A 39 47.13 -5.95 -27.19
CA PHE A 39 46.13 -5.23 -27.98
C PHE A 39 44.79 -5.97 -27.99
N VAL A 40 44.80 -7.29 -28.26
CA VAL A 40 43.58 -8.11 -28.24
C VAL A 40 42.93 -8.14 -26.86
N ARG A 41 43.72 -8.26 -25.79
CA ARG A 41 43.20 -8.25 -24.42
C ARG A 41 42.58 -6.90 -24.04
N ALA A 42 43.22 -5.79 -24.40
CA ALA A 42 42.70 -4.45 -24.16
C ALA A 42 41.38 -4.21 -24.91
N GLU A 43 41.27 -4.69 -26.15
CA GLU A 43 40.04 -4.57 -26.95
C GLU A 43 38.90 -5.43 -26.38
N LEU A 44 39.18 -6.67 -25.95
CA LEU A 44 38.19 -7.51 -25.27
C LEU A 44 37.72 -6.89 -23.95
N GLU A 45 38.62 -6.31 -23.17
CA GLU A 45 38.26 -5.62 -21.92
C GLU A 45 37.41 -4.38 -22.19
N ARG A 46 37.72 -3.62 -23.25
CA ARG A 46 36.91 -2.47 -23.67
C ARG A 46 35.50 -2.90 -24.07
N GLN A 47 35.38 -3.95 -24.89
CA GLN A 47 34.09 -4.49 -25.30
C GLN A 47 33.27 -5.02 -24.12
N ALA A 48 33.91 -5.74 -23.19
CA ALA A 48 33.25 -6.24 -21.97
C ALA A 48 32.77 -5.10 -21.07
N ARG A 49 33.55 -4.01 -20.93
CA ARG A 49 33.12 -2.81 -20.19
C ARG A 49 31.95 -2.11 -20.86
N GLU A 50 31.99 -1.93 -22.18
CA GLU A 50 30.90 -1.31 -22.94
C GLU A 50 29.62 -2.15 -22.92
N GLU A 51 29.72 -3.48 -22.94
CA GLU A 51 28.57 -4.37 -22.80
C GLU A 51 28.00 -4.36 -21.37
N ALA A 52 28.86 -4.41 -20.36
CA ALA A 52 28.44 -4.31 -18.96
C ALA A 52 27.74 -2.98 -18.68
N GLU A 53 28.26 -1.87 -19.21
CA GLU A 53 27.65 -0.55 -19.06
C GLU A 53 26.30 -0.45 -19.79
N ARG A 54 26.20 -0.99 -21.01
CA ARG A 54 24.92 -1.08 -21.74
C ARG A 54 23.89 -1.89 -20.97
N LEU A 55 24.28 -3.03 -20.41
CA LEU A 55 23.38 -3.87 -19.62
C LEU A 55 22.95 -3.17 -18.33
N GLU A 56 23.84 -2.45 -17.66
CA GLU A 56 23.51 -1.69 -16.45
C GLU A 56 22.54 -0.53 -16.76
N ARG A 57 22.77 0.21 -17.84
CA ARG A 57 21.84 1.27 -18.30
C ARG A 57 20.47 0.70 -18.63
N ALA A 58 20.39 -0.39 -19.40
CA ALA A 58 19.13 -1.04 -19.72
C ALA A 58 18.37 -1.53 -18.46
N LYS A 59 19.09 -2.07 -17.47
CA LYS A 59 18.49 -2.48 -16.18
C LYS A 59 17.95 -1.28 -15.40
N LYS A 60 18.67 -0.16 -15.36
CA LYS A 60 18.22 1.07 -14.69
C LYS A 60 17.00 1.64 -15.38
N GLU A 61 17.01 1.73 -16.71
CA GLU A 61 15.86 2.21 -17.50
C GLU A 61 14.62 1.33 -17.28
N HIS A 62 14.78 0.00 -17.26
CA HIS A 62 13.66 -0.91 -16.99
C HIS A 62 13.16 -0.78 -15.53
N ALA A 63 14.05 -0.64 -14.56
CA ALA A 63 13.68 -0.45 -13.16
C ALA A 63 12.95 0.88 -12.94
N GLU A 64 13.41 1.96 -13.58
CA GLU A 64 12.75 3.26 -13.57
C GLU A 64 11.40 3.23 -14.28
N GLY A 65 11.30 2.53 -15.42
CA GLY A 65 10.04 2.31 -16.13
C GLY A 65 9.00 1.61 -15.25
N ASN A 66 9.38 0.49 -14.62
CA ASN A 66 8.51 -0.24 -13.70
C ASN A 66 8.08 0.62 -12.49
N LYS A 67 9.00 1.43 -11.95
CA LYS A 67 8.71 2.32 -10.83
C LYS A 67 7.68 3.38 -11.23
N ARG A 68 7.84 4.00 -12.40
CA ARG A 68 6.88 4.99 -12.93
C ARG A 68 5.52 4.37 -13.19
N GLU A 69 5.47 3.18 -13.77
CA GLU A 69 4.22 2.46 -14.02
C GLU A 69 3.49 2.14 -12.71
N LEU A 70 4.23 1.71 -11.67
CA LEU A 70 3.66 1.46 -10.35
C LEU A 70 3.13 2.75 -9.69
N GLU A 71 3.89 3.84 -9.75
CA GLU A 71 3.47 5.15 -9.24
C GLU A 71 2.22 5.67 -9.97
N GLU A 72 2.13 5.49 -11.29
CA GLU A 72 0.95 5.86 -12.08
C GLU A 72 -0.28 5.02 -11.73
N LEU A 73 -0.11 3.72 -11.54
CA LEU A 73 -1.17 2.81 -11.09
C LEU A 73 -1.69 3.17 -9.69
N GLU A 74 -0.78 3.45 -8.75
CA GLU A 74 -1.12 3.89 -7.40
C GLU A 74 -1.83 5.24 -7.41
N ALA A 75 -1.32 6.22 -8.17
CA ALA A 75 -1.97 7.52 -8.32
C ALA A 75 -3.36 7.41 -8.94
N ARG A 76 -3.53 6.53 -9.94
CA ARG A 76 -4.85 6.25 -10.54
C ARG A 76 -5.81 5.63 -9.53
N ARG A 77 -5.34 4.63 -8.77
CA ARG A 77 -6.14 3.99 -7.72
C ARG A 77 -6.55 4.99 -6.63
N GLN A 78 -5.64 5.87 -6.22
CA GLN A 78 -5.89 6.94 -5.27
C GLN A 78 -6.99 7.89 -5.76
N ARG A 79 -6.91 8.35 -7.02
CA ARG A 79 -7.93 9.25 -7.59
C ARG A 79 -9.32 8.62 -7.65
N ILE A 80 -9.40 7.35 -8.09
CA ILE A 80 -10.66 6.61 -8.14
C ILE A 80 -11.26 6.49 -6.73
N TYR A 81 -10.43 6.16 -5.73
CA TYR A 81 -10.86 6.07 -4.35
C TYR A 81 -11.34 7.41 -3.80
N GLU A 82 -10.62 8.51 -4.06
CA GLU A 82 -11.00 9.85 -3.61
C GLU A 82 -12.34 10.29 -4.19
N GLU A 83 -12.54 10.07 -5.48
CA GLU A 83 -13.81 10.37 -6.17
C GLU A 83 -14.95 9.55 -5.58
N ALA A 84 -14.80 8.23 -5.49
CA ALA A 84 -15.83 7.34 -4.93
C ALA A 84 -16.13 7.63 -3.45
N SER A 85 -15.10 7.99 -2.67
CA SER A 85 -15.26 8.39 -1.27
C SER A 85 -16.01 9.72 -1.14
N ALA A 86 -15.69 10.70 -1.98
CA ALA A 86 -16.39 11.98 -2.00
C ALA A 86 -17.86 11.81 -2.38
N GLU A 87 -18.16 10.95 -3.36
CA GLU A 87 -19.53 10.62 -3.75
C GLU A 87 -20.31 9.94 -2.62
N GLU A 88 -19.72 8.96 -1.94
CA GLU A 88 -20.38 8.27 -0.82
C GLU A 88 -20.58 9.20 0.39
N GLN A 89 -19.60 10.05 0.72
CA GLN A 89 -19.76 11.08 1.75
C GLN A 89 -20.91 12.03 1.39
N GLN A 90 -20.95 12.47 0.14
CA GLN A 90 -22.01 13.36 -0.34
C GLN A 90 -23.38 12.68 -0.29
N ARG A 91 -23.48 11.39 -0.65
CA ARG A 91 -24.71 10.60 -0.53
C ARG A 91 -25.17 10.51 0.94
N CYS A 92 -24.26 10.24 1.87
CA CYS A 92 -24.55 10.18 3.30
C CYS A 92 -25.00 11.55 3.85
N ARG A 93 -24.36 12.64 3.43
CA ARG A 93 -24.78 14.00 3.78
C ARG A 93 -26.18 14.29 3.24
N GLN A 94 -26.43 14.02 1.97
CA GLN A 94 -27.75 14.22 1.36
C GLN A 94 -28.85 13.41 2.07
N ARG A 95 -28.57 12.14 2.42
CA ARG A 95 -29.45 11.32 3.25
C ARG A 95 -29.77 12.02 4.56
N ASP A 96 -28.73 12.50 5.27
CA ASP A 96 -28.89 13.10 6.59
C ASP A 96 -29.63 14.45 6.52
N PHE A 97 -29.32 15.27 5.51
CA PHE A 97 -30.02 16.54 5.24
C PHE A 97 -31.50 16.34 4.88
N ALA A 98 -31.82 15.37 4.03
CA ALA A 98 -33.18 15.11 3.57
C ALA A 98 -34.06 14.51 4.67
N ARG A 99 -33.54 13.57 5.45
CA ARG A 99 -34.33 12.86 6.48
C ARG A 99 -34.49 13.65 7.77
N TRP A 100 -33.48 14.41 8.21
CA TRP A 100 -33.53 15.13 9.49
C TRP A 100 -33.59 16.66 9.35
N ASN A 101 -33.71 17.18 8.12
CA ASN A 101 -33.82 18.62 7.82
C ASN A 101 -32.68 19.45 8.43
N LEU A 102 -31.44 18.95 8.34
CA LEU A 102 -30.25 19.57 8.93
C LEU A 102 -29.89 20.96 8.36
N HIS A 103 -30.57 21.40 7.29
CA HIS A 103 -30.41 22.72 6.68
C HIS A 103 -31.34 23.79 7.29
N LYS A 104 -32.36 23.37 8.06
CA LYS A 104 -33.25 24.29 8.79
C LYS A 104 -32.69 24.46 10.20
N PHE A 105 -33.04 25.54 10.90
CA PHE A 105 -32.75 25.78 12.33
C PHE A 105 -33.38 24.74 13.28
N THR A 106 -33.55 23.50 12.82
CA THR A 106 -34.19 22.44 13.56
C THR A 106 -33.17 21.82 14.50
N LEU A 107 -33.52 21.82 15.78
CA LEU A 107 -32.64 21.32 16.82
C LEU A 107 -32.34 19.83 16.65
N TRP A 108 -31.07 19.47 16.81
CA TRP A 108 -30.66 18.08 16.92
C TRP A 108 -31.05 17.57 18.30
N THR A 109 -31.95 16.58 18.36
CA THR A 109 -32.48 16.05 19.61
C THR A 109 -32.02 14.62 19.84
N LYS A 110 -32.04 14.19 21.10
CA LYS A 110 -31.73 12.79 21.48
C LYS A 110 -32.61 11.79 20.72
N LYS A 111 -33.90 12.08 20.55
CA LYS A 111 -34.81 11.26 19.73
C LYS A 111 -34.32 11.10 18.28
N ARG A 112 -33.88 12.21 17.65
CA ARG A 112 -33.34 12.19 16.28
C ARG A 112 -32.06 11.38 16.16
N SER A 113 -31.17 11.45 17.15
CA SER A 113 -29.96 10.62 17.16
C SER A 113 -30.29 9.12 17.15
N VAL A 114 -31.29 8.71 17.93
CA VAL A 114 -31.77 7.32 17.97
C VAL A 114 -32.41 6.91 16.65
N GLU A 115 -33.27 7.76 16.07
CA GLU A 115 -33.87 7.53 14.75
C GLU A 115 -32.80 7.41 13.65
N ARG A 116 -31.77 8.26 13.68
CA ARG A 116 -30.63 8.19 12.75
C ARG A 116 -29.89 6.87 12.91
N PHE A 117 -29.53 6.50 14.12
CA PHE A 117 -28.82 5.24 14.37
C PHE A 117 -29.57 4.03 13.78
N VAL A 118 -30.89 3.92 13.99
CA VAL A 118 -31.71 2.83 13.43
C VAL A 118 -31.71 2.84 11.90
N ALA A 119 -31.92 4.02 11.32
CA ALA A 119 -31.98 4.20 9.87
C ALA A 119 -30.64 3.86 9.20
N VAL A 120 -29.54 4.41 9.72
CA VAL A 120 -28.19 4.20 9.21
C VAL A 120 -27.73 2.76 9.46
N SER A 121 -28.09 2.14 10.59
CA SER A 121 -27.76 0.73 10.84
C SER A 121 -28.39 -0.20 9.80
N THR A 122 -29.65 0.08 9.45
CA THR A 122 -30.37 -0.72 8.45
C THR A 122 -29.75 -0.57 7.06
N GLU A 123 -29.31 0.65 6.71
CA GLU A 123 -28.62 0.92 5.46
C GLU A 123 -27.25 0.24 5.43
N PHE A 124 -26.43 0.46 6.47
CA PHE A 124 -25.10 -0.10 6.63
C PHE A 124 -25.07 -1.64 6.55
N ASP A 125 -26.07 -2.31 7.13
CA ASP A 125 -26.19 -3.77 7.05
C ASP A 125 -26.52 -4.26 5.62
N LYS A 126 -27.18 -3.44 4.80
CA LYS A 126 -27.58 -3.77 3.43
C LYS A 126 -26.54 -3.35 2.39
N THR A 127 -25.75 -2.32 2.67
CA THR A 127 -24.75 -1.80 1.72
C THR A 127 -23.64 -2.82 1.46
N GLN A 128 -23.32 -3.03 0.19
CA GLN A 128 -22.15 -3.81 -0.22
C GLN A 128 -21.01 -2.84 -0.53
N PHE A 129 -20.18 -2.56 0.49
CA PHE A 129 -19.03 -1.68 0.31
C PHE A 129 -18.02 -2.29 -0.65
N CYS A 130 -17.53 -1.49 -1.60
CA CYS A 130 -16.59 -1.87 -2.65
C CYS A 130 -15.75 -0.66 -3.09
N GLU A 131 -14.90 -0.80 -4.12
CA GLU A 131 -14.06 0.30 -4.60
C GLU A 131 -14.86 1.49 -5.14
N THR A 132 -16.04 1.25 -5.73
CA THR A 132 -16.92 2.31 -6.25
C THR A 132 -17.89 2.85 -5.20
N GLN A 133 -17.99 2.20 -4.04
CA GLN A 133 -18.77 2.67 -2.90
C GLN A 133 -18.02 2.30 -1.63
N PRO A 134 -16.90 3.01 -1.35
CA PRO A 134 -16.07 2.68 -0.20
C PRO A 134 -16.80 3.02 1.10
N LEU A 135 -16.43 2.35 2.18
CA LEU A 135 -16.82 2.75 3.52
C LEU A 135 -16.35 4.18 3.79
N THR A 136 -17.27 5.04 4.25
CA THR A 136 -16.95 6.38 4.75
C THR A 136 -17.38 6.52 6.21
N PHE A 137 -16.83 7.50 6.91
CA PHE A 137 -17.13 7.72 8.33
C PHE A 137 -18.65 7.94 8.55
N GLU A 138 -19.31 8.67 7.66
CA GLU A 138 -20.74 8.99 7.71
C GLU A 138 -21.66 7.80 7.34
N SER A 139 -21.11 6.77 6.70
CA SER A 139 -21.80 5.51 6.40
C SER A 139 -21.98 4.65 7.67
N ILE A 140 -21.10 4.78 8.66
CA ILE A 140 -21.12 3.95 9.88
C ILE A 140 -22.17 4.48 10.86
N PRO A 141 -23.03 3.60 11.43
CA PRO A 141 -24.08 4.00 12.37
C PRO A 141 -23.53 4.24 13.78
N TRP A 142 -22.70 5.26 13.98
CA TRP A 142 -22.12 5.57 15.29
C TRP A 142 -23.22 5.82 16.35
N PRO A 143 -23.27 5.03 17.45
CA PRO A 143 -24.28 5.17 18.50
C PRO A 143 -23.90 6.30 19.47
N VAL A 144 -24.03 7.55 19.03
CA VAL A 144 -23.71 8.75 19.82
C VAL A 144 -24.83 9.79 19.67
N LEU A 145 -24.94 10.70 20.65
CA LEU A 145 -25.98 11.73 20.66
C LEU A 145 -25.63 12.96 19.81
N HIS A 146 -24.39 13.08 19.35
CA HIS A 146 -23.91 14.21 18.56
C HIS A 146 -24.59 14.32 17.19
N SER A 147 -24.63 15.54 16.66
CA SER A 147 -25.14 15.81 15.32
C SER A 147 -24.18 15.24 14.27
N PRO A 148 -24.66 14.58 13.20
CA PRO A 148 -23.79 14.10 12.14
C PRO A 148 -23.02 15.23 11.42
N LEU A 149 -23.44 16.50 11.55
CA LEU A 149 -22.71 17.64 10.98
C LEU A 149 -21.41 17.97 11.72
N HIS A 150 -21.31 17.60 13.00
CA HIS A 150 -20.17 17.94 13.85
C HIS A 150 -19.50 16.72 14.46
N LEU A 151 -20.00 15.52 14.13
CA LEU A 151 -19.48 14.28 14.65
C LEU A 151 -18.09 14.02 14.09
N LYS A 152 -17.14 13.79 14.98
CA LYS A 152 -15.77 13.40 14.65
C LYS A 152 -15.43 12.05 15.27
N LEU A 153 -14.27 11.53 14.90
CA LEU A 153 -13.80 10.25 15.42
C LEU A 153 -13.55 10.29 16.92
N GLU A 154 -13.05 11.42 17.43
CA GLU A 154 -12.75 11.60 18.85
C GLU A 154 -14.00 11.58 19.72
N ASP A 155 -15.17 11.80 19.14
CA ASP A 155 -16.46 11.71 19.84
C ASP A 155 -16.92 10.27 20.06
N ILE A 156 -16.25 9.27 19.46
CA ILE A 156 -16.59 7.84 19.58
C ILE A 156 -15.93 7.26 20.82
N GLU A 157 -16.37 7.72 21.98
CA GLU A 157 -15.88 7.28 23.27
C GLU A 157 -16.87 6.34 23.97
N TRP A 158 -16.36 5.52 24.88
CA TRP A 158 -17.16 4.58 25.67
C TRP A 158 -18.38 5.25 26.32
N HIS A 159 -18.17 6.39 26.98
CA HIS A 159 -19.24 7.09 27.69
C HIS A 159 -20.32 7.64 26.75
N ALA A 160 -19.92 8.14 25.57
CA ALA A 160 -20.87 8.63 24.57
C ALA A 160 -21.79 7.50 24.06
N VAL A 161 -21.24 6.29 23.90
CA VAL A 161 -21.99 5.09 23.51
C VAL A 161 -22.97 4.66 24.61
N GLU A 162 -22.52 4.62 25.87
CA GLU A 162 -23.41 4.31 26.99
C GLU A 162 -24.54 5.34 27.13
N GLU A 163 -24.22 6.64 27.01
CA GLU A 163 -25.23 7.68 27.09
C GLU A 163 -26.26 7.57 25.97
N PHE A 164 -25.82 7.26 24.76
CA PHE A 164 -26.70 6.98 23.64
C PHE A 164 -27.68 5.85 23.96
N PHE A 165 -27.21 4.70 24.42
CA PHE A 165 -28.09 3.56 24.69
C PHE A 165 -29.00 3.78 25.91
N ARG A 166 -28.54 4.51 26.93
CA ARG A 166 -29.40 4.96 28.04
C ARG A 166 -30.55 5.80 27.52
N MET A 167 -30.28 6.73 26.60
CA MET A 167 -31.31 7.58 25.99
C MET A 167 -32.21 6.79 25.03
N ALA A 168 -31.65 5.87 24.24
CA ALA A 168 -32.42 5.00 23.35
C ALA A 168 -33.48 4.22 24.13
N ARG A 169 -33.11 3.61 25.25
CA ARG A 169 -34.04 2.89 26.12
C ARG A 169 -35.25 3.73 26.54
N MET A 170 -35.04 5.02 26.86
CA MET A 170 -36.11 5.95 27.22
C MET A 170 -36.98 6.35 26.02
N VAL A 171 -36.40 6.45 24.82
CA VAL A 171 -37.08 6.95 23.61
C VAL A 171 -37.93 5.88 22.94
N ILE A 172 -37.42 4.65 22.81
CA ILE A 172 -38.07 3.58 22.04
C ILE A 172 -38.73 2.50 22.90
N GLY A 173 -38.55 2.53 24.23
CA GLY A 173 -39.12 1.53 25.13
C GLY A 173 -38.29 0.26 25.23
N GLU A 174 -38.61 -0.58 26.21
CA GLU A 174 -37.78 -1.73 26.60
C GLU A 174 -37.67 -2.81 25.53
N VAL A 175 -38.78 -3.13 24.85
CA VAL A 175 -38.86 -4.25 23.89
C VAL A 175 -38.03 -3.95 22.65
N GLU A 176 -38.25 -2.76 22.07
CA GLU A 176 -37.52 -2.26 20.92
C GLU A 176 -36.05 -2.03 21.27
N TYR A 177 -35.75 -1.56 22.50
CA TYR A 177 -34.39 -1.38 22.98
C TYR A 177 -33.60 -2.70 23.03
N LYS A 178 -34.18 -3.78 23.58
CA LYS A 178 -33.53 -5.10 23.56
C LYS A 178 -33.21 -5.54 22.12
N THR A 179 -34.15 -5.34 21.20
CA THR A 179 -33.95 -5.65 19.77
C THR A 179 -32.82 -4.82 19.15
N MET A 180 -32.77 -3.52 19.46
CA MET A 180 -31.72 -2.61 19.00
C MET A 180 -30.34 -3.04 19.51
N ILE A 181 -30.20 -3.38 20.79
CA ILE A 181 -28.93 -3.80 21.38
C ILE A 181 -28.40 -5.07 20.72
N VAL A 182 -29.26 -6.08 20.48
CA VAL A 182 -28.84 -7.31 19.80
C VAL A 182 -28.33 -7.02 18.39
N LYS A 183 -29.04 -6.16 17.65
CA LYS A 183 -28.62 -5.75 16.30
C LYS A 183 -27.32 -4.96 16.32
N ALA A 184 -27.19 -4.00 17.24
CA ALA A 184 -26.01 -3.16 17.39
C ALA A 184 -24.77 -4.00 17.78
N HIS A 185 -24.90 -4.88 18.77
CA HIS A 185 -23.84 -5.79 19.19
C HIS A 185 -23.33 -6.65 18.03
N ARG A 186 -24.25 -7.23 17.24
CA ARG A 186 -23.87 -7.98 16.04
C ARG A 186 -23.28 -7.07 14.97
N GLY A 187 -23.83 -5.87 14.78
CA GLY A 187 -23.45 -4.89 13.77
C GLY A 187 -22.02 -4.37 13.93
N PHE A 188 -21.58 -4.15 15.17
CA PHE A 188 -20.25 -3.67 15.53
C PHE A 188 -19.27 -4.80 15.90
N HIS A 189 -19.67 -6.07 15.80
CA HIS A 189 -18.78 -7.18 16.13
C HIS A 189 -17.55 -7.18 15.19
N PRO A 190 -16.31 -7.23 15.71
CA PRO A 190 -15.10 -7.16 14.88
C PRO A 190 -15.06 -8.24 13.80
N ASP A 191 -15.46 -9.48 14.15
CA ASP A 191 -15.52 -10.57 13.16
C ASP A 191 -16.52 -10.31 12.03
N LYS A 192 -17.64 -9.61 12.28
CA LYS A 192 -18.60 -9.28 11.22
C LYS A 192 -18.00 -8.24 10.26
N TRP A 193 -17.27 -7.26 10.78
CA TRP A 193 -16.59 -6.26 9.94
C TRP A 193 -15.50 -6.91 9.10
N ARG A 194 -14.69 -7.78 9.72
CA ARG A 194 -13.64 -8.56 9.03
C ARG A 194 -14.22 -9.49 7.97
N SER A 195 -15.28 -10.24 8.28
CA SER A 195 -15.90 -11.19 7.34
C SER A 195 -16.54 -10.49 6.15
N ARG A 196 -17.09 -9.28 6.35
CA ARG A 196 -17.63 -8.45 5.26
C ARG A 196 -16.55 -7.70 4.48
N GLY A 197 -15.31 -7.66 4.98
CA GLY A 197 -14.22 -6.93 4.36
C GLY A 197 -14.44 -5.42 4.25
N ILE A 198 -15.36 -4.83 5.02
CA ILE A 198 -15.78 -3.43 4.82
C ILE A 198 -14.65 -2.43 5.05
N LEU A 199 -13.73 -2.72 5.96
CA LEU A 199 -12.57 -1.87 6.23
C LEU A 199 -11.54 -1.91 5.09
N LYS A 200 -11.53 -2.97 4.27
CA LYS A 200 -10.59 -3.11 3.14
C LYS A 200 -10.85 -2.10 2.03
N THR A 201 -12.04 -1.51 1.98
CA THR A 201 -12.38 -0.47 1.00
C THR A 201 -11.78 0.88 1.38
N VAL A 202 -11.33 1.07 2.62
CA VAL A 202 -10.68 2.30 3.08
C VAL A 202 -9.22 2.24 2.64
N LEU A 203 -8.79 3.13 1.75
CA LEU A 203 -7.46 3.08 1.16
C LEU A 203 -6.36 3.52 2.14
N ASP A 204 -6.66 4.54 2.95
CA ASP A 204 -5.78 5.05 4.00
C ASP A 204 -5.70 4.06 5.17
N GLU A 205 -4.49 3.54 5.43
CA GLU A 205 -4.25 2.53 6.47
C GLU A 205 -4.41 3.09 7.89
N GLU A 206 -4.01 4.35 8.11
CA GLU A 206 -4.12 5.00 9.41
C GLU A 206 -5.59 5.24 9.76
N MET A 207 -6.34 5.77 8.79
CA MET A 207 -7.79 5.97 8.91
C MET A 207 -8.52 4.64 9.11
N ARG A 208 -8.14 3.59 8.39
CA ARG A 208 -8.71 2.24 8.56
C ARG A 208 -8.52 1.74 10.00
N LYS A 209 -7.30 1.83 10.53
CA LYS A 209 -6.96 1.41 11.88
C LYS A 209 -7.76 2.21 12.93
N GLN A 210 -7.80 3.52 12.76
CA GLN A 210 -8.58 4.42 13.62
C GLN A 210 -10.07 4.06 13.66
N TRP A 211 -10.67 3.72 12.51
CA TRP A 211 -12.08 3.32 12.45
C TRP A 211 -12.32 1.93 13.03
N GLU A 212 -11.38 1.00 12.87
CA GLU A 212 -11.44 -0.31 13.52
C GLU A 212 -11.40 -0.16 15.05
N GLU A 213 -10.50 0.69 15.57
CA GLU A 213 -10.39 0.99 16.99
C GLU A 213 -11.68 1.63 17.54
N ALA A 214 -12.24 2.63 16.87
CA ALA A 214 -13.52 3.22 17.24
C ALA A 214 -14.68 2.20 17.20
N GLY A 215 -14.71 1.33 16.19
CA GLY A 215 -15.65 0.21 16.11
C GLY A 215 -15.51 -0.76 17.30
N ASN A 216 -14.28 -1.03 17.72
CA ASN A 216 -13.99 -1.87 18.89
C ASN A 216 -14.46 -1.21 20.20
N VAL A 217 -14.26 0.10 20.38
CA VAL A 217 -14.79 0.85 21.53
C VAL A 217 -16.31 0.69 21.61
N VAL A 218 -17.01 0.88 20.50
CA VAL A 218 -18.47 0.69 20.42
C VAL A 218 -18.85 -0.75 20.75
N ALA A 219 -18.18 -1.75 20.17
CA ALA A 219 -18.47 -3.16 20.41
C ALA A 219 -18.34 -3.51 21.90
N GLN A 220 -17.24 -3.10 22.53
CA GLN A 220 -16.97 -3.36 23.93
C GLN A 220 -17.96 -2.64 24.85
N ALA A 221 -18.33 -1.40 24.56
CA ALA A 221 -19.33 -0.66 25.33
C ALA A 221 -20.73 -1.29 25.24
N ILE A 222 -21.08 -1.91 24.10
CA ILE A 222 -22.37 -2.58 23.93
C ILE A 222 -22.40 -3.96 24.63
N THR A 223 -21.27 -4.67 24.73
CA THR A 223 -21.21 -6.02 25.32
C THR A 223 -21.91 -6.14 26.68
N PRO A 224 -21.64 -5.31 27.71
CA PRO A 224 -22.32 -5.42 28.99
C PRO A 224 -23.84 -5.16 28.88
N LEU A 225 -24.26 -4.21 28.04
CA LEU A 225 -25.68 -3.93 27.78
C LEU A 225 -26.39 -5.12 27.13
N TRP A 226 -25.71 -5.79 26.20
CA TRP A 226 -26.20 -6.98 25.53
C TRP A 226 -26.32 -8.18 26.47
N LEU A 227 -25.31 -8.43 27.32
CA LEU A 227 -25.40 -9.46 28.35
C LEU A 227 -26.58 -9.21 29.30
N ALA A 228 -26.76 -7.96 29.75
CA ALA A 228 -27.89 -7.57 30.59
C ALA A 228 -29.24 -7.74 29.88
N SER A 229 -29.31 -7.53 28.57
CA SER A 229 -30.55 -7.69 27.78
C SER A 229 -31.01 -9.15 27.67
N LYS A 230 -30.08 -10.11 27.81
CA LYS A 230 -30.31 -11.56 27.77
C LYS A 230 -30.64 -12.18 29.11
N ALA A 231 -30.23 -11.56 30.22
CA ALA A 231 -30.36 -12.10 31.57
C ALA A 231 -31.78 -12.00 32.17
N ARG A 232 -32.81 -11.72 31.36
CA ARG A 232 -34.22 -11.62 31.78
C ARG A 232 -35.18 -12.18 30.75
#